data_AF-A0A352J2B2-F1
#
_entry.id   AF-A0A352J2B2-F1
#
_cell.length_a   1.000
_cell.length_b   1.000
_cell.length_c   1.000
_cell.angle_alpha   90.00
_cell.angle_beta   90.00
_cell.angle_gamma   90.00
#
_symmetry.space_group_name_H-M   'P 1'
#
loop_
_entity.id
_entity.type
_entity.pdbx_description
1 polymer ?
#
loop_
_entity_poly.entity_id
_entity_poly.type
_entity_poly.pdbx_seq_one_letter_code
_entity_poly.pdbx_strand_id
1 'polypeptide(L)'
;MSEIMKTENANNELILRNENNTSSHYRINSDGFKVQLMAVVEGSEPLSKCEFLMCQAGYRSEFLAAYITGKAVRLFKLVDYVDWDCFGKEVRSVEMSFENYIHPDTFLEVVLTHFLAVNSQKQAV
;
A
#
# COMPACT_ATOMS: atom_id res chain seq x y z
N MET A 1 13.51 -15.83 -37.95
CA MET A 1 12.41 -15.04 -38.51
C MET A 1 11.13 -15.72 -38.04
N SER A 2 10.57 -15.35 -36.90
CA SER A 2 9.78 -14.14 -36.57
C SER A 2 8.29 -14.39 -36.79
N GLU A 3 7.49 -13.76 -35.92
CA GLU A 3 6.03 -13.65 -35.87
C GLU A 3 5.29 -14.67 -35.02
N ILE A 4 5.13 -14.36 -33.73
CA ILE A 4 3.80 -14.30 -33.10
C ILE A 4 3.77 -13.08 -32.17
N MET A 5 3.38 -11.92 -32.71
CA MET A 5 2.71 -10.90 -31.90
C MET A 5 1.35 -11.48 -31.50
N LYS A 6 1.17 -11.82 -30.23
CA LYS A 6 -0.15 -11.97 -29.64
C LYS A 6 -0.32 -10.88 -28.59
N THR A 7 -1.12 -9.93 -28.99
CA THR A 7 -1.86 -8.98 -28.18
C THR A 7 -2.55 -9.75 -27.04
N GLU A 8 -2.06 -9.60 -25.80
CA GLU A 8 -2.82 -9.98 -24.61
C GLU A 8 -3.35 -8.70 -23.97
N ASN A 9 -4.54 -8.34 -24.45
CA ASN A 9 -5.41 -7.37 -23.85
C ASN A 9 -6.08 -8.00 -22.63
N ALA A 10 -6.12 -7.24 -21.54
CA ALA A 10 -7.10 -7.33 -20.45
C ALA A 10 -7.28 -8.71 -19.79
N ASN A 11 -6.60 -8.92 -18.67
CA ASN A 11 -7.25 -9.23 -17.40
C ASN A 11 -6.21 -9.14 -16.27
N ASN A 12 -6.60 -8.47 -15.19
CA ASN A 12 -5.83 -8.38 -13.95
C ASN A 12 -5.50 -9.79 -13.46
N GLU A 13 -4.30 -10.28 -13.75
CA GLU A 13 -3.80 -11.50 -13.13
C GLU A 13 -3.51 -11.19 -11.67
N LEU A 14 -4.39 -11.75 -10.84
CA LEU A 14 -4.25 -11.87 -9.42
C LEU A 14 -3.08 -12.82 -9.12
N ILE A 15 -1.83 -12.30 -9.20
CA ILE A 15 -0.64 -13.06 -8.82
C ILE A 15 -0.57 -13.10 -7.29
N LEU A 16 -1.44 -13.90 -6.69
CA LEU A 16 -1.33 -14.37 -5.31
C LEU A 16 -0.47 -15.63 -5.32
N ARG A 17 0.85 -15.46 -5.10
CA ARG A 17 1.77 -16.36 -4.37
C ARG A 17 3.16 -16.31 -4.96
N ASN A 18 4.11 -15.84 -4.15
CA ASN A 18 5.44 -16.44 -4.15
C ASN A 18 5.95 -16.45 -2.71
N GLU A 19 6.24 -17.65 -2.19
CA GLU A 19 6.59 -17.94 -0.78
C GLU A 19 8.02 -17.50 -0.41
N ASN A 20 8.68 -16.71 -1.25
CA ASN A 20 10.02 -16.18 -1.03
C ASN A 20 10.00 -14.65 -1.09
N ASN A 21 9.96 -14.03 0.09
CA ASN A 21 10.20 -12.59 0.26
C ASN A 21 11.52 -12.18 -0.41
N THR A 22 11.46 -11.35 -1.44
CA THR A 22 12.35 -10.19 -1.68
C THR A 22 11.98 -9.47 -3.00
N SER A 23 11.27 -8.35 -2.82
CA SER A 23 11.05 -7.28 -3.80
C SER A 23 10.05 -7.49 -4.95
N SER A 24 9.16 -6.49 -5.03
CA SER A 24 8.55 -5.87 -6.22
C SER A 24 7.73 -6.80 -7.13
N HIS A 25 6.43 -6.58 -7.31
CA HIS A 25 5.97 -5.51 -8.21
C HIS A 25 4.45 -5.26 -8.07
N TYR A 26 4.11 -3.97 -7.92
CA TYR A 26 2.78 -3.32 -8.08
C TYR A 26 1.63 -3.86 -7.23
N ARG A 27 1.42 -3.30 -6.04
CA ARG A 27 0.19 -3.59 -5.27
C ARG A 27 -1.04 -3.03 -5.99
N ILE A 28 -0.93 -1.82 -6.57
CA ILE A 28 -2.00 -1.15 -7.32
C ILE A 28 -1.36 -0.20 -8.33
N ASN A 29 -1.71 -0.35 -9.61
CA ASN A 29 -1.58 0.68 -10.63
C ASN A 29 -3.00 1.02 -11.11
N SER A 30 -3.53 2.14 -10.65
CA SER A 30 -4.82 2.69 -11.09
C SER A 30 -4.55 4.08 -11.68
N ASP A 31 -5.41 4.61 -12.54
CA ASP A 31 -5.19 5.85 -13.30
C ASP A 31 -4.57 7.00 -12.47
N GLY A 32 -3.23 7.15 -12.55
CA GLY A 32 -2.46 8.17 -11.84
C GLY A 32 -2.02 7.82 -10.40
N PHE A 33 -2.36 6.64 -9.88
CA PHE A 33 -1.94 6.13 -8.58
C PHE A 33 -1.05 4.88 -8.67
N LYS A 34 0.06 4.88 -7.93
CA LYS A 34 1.01 3.77 -7.85
C LYS A 34 1.32 3.43 -6.41
N VAL A 35 1.30 2.14 -6.07
CA VAL A 35 1.77 1.64 -4.76
C VAL A 35 2.94 0.71 -4.95
N GLN A 36 4.06 1.06 -4.35
CA GLN A 36 5.26 0.24 -4.30
C GLN A 36 5.46 -0.30 -2.89
N LEU A 37 5.49 -1.63 -2.76
CA LEU A 37 5.98 -2.29 -1.56
C LEU A 37 7.51 -2.18 -1.51
N MET A 38 8.03 -1.51 -0.49
CA MET A 38 9.46 -1.26 -0.32
C MET A 38 10.13 -2.36 0.50
N ALA A 39 9.52 -2.77 1.60
CA ALA A 39 10.06 -3.78 2.50
C ALA A 39 8.94 -4.46 3.30
N VAL A 40 9.20 -5.68 3.74
CA VAL A 40 8.39 -6.42 4.70
C VAL A 40 9.30 -6.80 5.87
N VAL A 41 8.87 -6.49 7.08
CA VAL A 41 9.61 -6.79 8.32
C VAL A 41 8.68 -7.54 9.25
N GLU A 42 9.21 -8.49 10.02
CA GLU A 42 8.46 -9.16 11.08
C GLU A 42 8.10 -8.14 12.17
N GLY A 43 6.85 -8.16 12.64
CA GLY A 43 6.41 -7.24 13.69
C GLY A 43 6.78 -7.75 15.08
N SER A 44 6.52 -6.92 16.10
CA SER A 44 6.85 -7.23 17.49
C SER A 44 5.92 -8.27 18.13
N GLU A 45 4.71 -8.44 17.60
CA GLU A 45 3.74 -9.43 18.06
C GLU A 45 3.79 -10.74 17.24
N PRO A 46 3.41 -11.89 17.84
CA PRO A 46 3.35 -13.16 17.10
C PRO A 46 2.47 -13.06 15.85
N LEU A 47 2.99 -13.52 14.71
CA LEU A 47 2.32 -13.50 13.40
C LEU A 47 2.03 -12.08 12.87
N SER A 48 2.59 -11.04 13.48
CA SER A 48 2.50 -9.69 12.96
C SER A 48 3.59 -9.43 11.92
N LYS A 49 3.28 -8.58 10.95
CA LYS A 49 4.25 -8.09 9.97
C LYS A 49 4.01 -6.62 9.67
N CYS A 50 5.07 -5.90 9.36
CA CYS A 50 5.02 -4.53 8.89
C CYS A 50 5.39 -4.48 7.41
N GLU A 51 4.52 -3.88 6.59
CA GLU A 51 4.81 -3.57 5.19
C GLU A 51 5.06 -2.08 5.02
N PHE A 52 6.22 -1.72 4.47
CA PHE A 52 6.57 -0.33 4.14
C PHE A 52 6.22 -0.04 2.70
N LEU A 53 5.42 1.00 2.47
CA LEU A 53 4.81 1.31 1.19
C LEU A 53 5.20 2.73 0.76
N MET A 54 5.48 2.92 -0.52
CA MET A 54 5.46 4.23 -1.17
C MET A 54 4.20 4.33 -2.01
N CYS A 55 3.30 5.25 -1.64
CA CYS A 55 2.07 5.53 -2.36
C CYS A 55 2.21 6.84 -3.12
N GLN A 56 2.03 6.82 -4.43
CA GLN A 56 2.15 7.99 -5.30
C GLN A 56 0.83 8.27 -6.00
N ALA A 57 0.32 9.51 -5.92
CA ALA A 57 -0.80 10.02 -6.70
C ALA A 57 -0.35 11.27 -7.49
N GLY A 58 -0.25 11.17 -8.82
CA GLY A 58 0.32 12.24 -9.64
C GLY A 58 1.75 12.60 -9.22
N TYR A 59 1.97 13.85 -8.80
CA TYR A 59 3.26 14.36 -8.31
C TYR A 59 3.44 14.25 -6.79
N ARG A 60 2.44 13.74 -6.06
CA ARG A 60 2.50 13.56 -4.60
C ARG A 60 2.89 12.14 -4.27
N SER A 61 3.77 11.99 -3.29
CA SER A 61 4.15 10.69 -2.72
C SER A 61 4.03 10.75 -1.20
N GLU A 62 3.57 9.66 -0.61
CA GLU A 62 3.50 9.47 0.83
C GLU A 62 4.06 8.09 1.19
N PHE A 63 4.88 8.04 2.24
CA PHE A 63 5.45 6.80 2.74
C PHE A 63 4.60 6.30 3.90
N LEU A 64 4.03 5.12 3.73
CA LEU A 64 3.15 4.50 4.69
C LEU A 64 3.78 3.25 5.29
N ALA A 65 3.41 2.95 6.53
CA ALA A 65 3.65 1.68 7.16
C ALA A 65 2.31 1.00 7.42
N ALA A 66 2.20 -0.27 7.05
CA ALA A 66 1.04 -1.11 7.32
C ALA A 66 1.44 -2.16 8.35
N TYR A 67 0.97 -1.98 9.58
CA TYR A 67 1.14 -2.95 10.66
C TYR A 67 -0.02 -3.94 10.62
N ILE A 68 0.28 -5.22 10.36
CA ILE A 68 -0.71 -6.26 10.07
C ILE A 68 -0.73 -7.25 11.25
N THR A 69 -1.88 -7.41 11.89
CA THR A 69 -2.09 -8.33 13.01
C THR A 69 -3.28 -9.25 12.71
N GLY A 70 -2.99 -10.42 12.14
CA GLY A 70 -4.01 -11.41 11.77
C GLY A 70 -5.04 -10.85 10.78
N LYS A 71 -6.18 -10.36 11.28
CA LYS A 71 -7.29 -9.83 10.47
C LYS A 71 -7.37 -8.30 10.42
N ALA A 72 -6.59 -7.60 11.24
CA ALA A 72 -6.58 -6.14 11.28
C ALA A 72 -5.30 -5.59 10.64
N VAL A 73 -5.41 -4.42 10.03
CA VAL A 73 -4.30 -3.67 9.46
C VAL A 73 -4.41 -2.23 9.93
N ARG A 74 -3.33 -1.72 10.52
CA ARG A 74 -3.20 -0.34 10.94
C ARG A 74 -2.21 0.38 10.04
N LEU A 75 -2.70 1.40 9.34
CA LEU A 75 -1.92 2.24 8.44
C LEU A 75 -1.44 3.49 9.18
N PHE A 76 -0.17 3.80 8.99
CA PHE A 76 0.50 4.97 9.55
C PHE A 76 1.24 5.72 8.47
N LYS A 77 1.46 7.03 8.67
CA LYS A 77 2.61 7.66 8.01
C LYS A 77 3.88 7.06 8.60
N LEU A 78 4.94 6.98 7.80
CA LEU A 78 6.20 6.38 8.26
C LEU A 78 6.73 7.04 9.55
N VAL A 79 6.62 8.36 9.65
CA VAL A 79 7.03 9.10 10.86
C VAL A 79 6.21 8.72 12.09
N ASP A 80 4.88 8.60 11.94
CA ASP A 80 3.96 8.23 13.02
C ASP A 80 4.22 6.78 13.46
N TYR A 81 4.51 5.88 12.52
CA TYR A 81 4.89 4.51 12.84
C TYR A 81 6.16 4.44 13.69
N VAL A 82 7.20 5.19 13.35
CA VAL A 82 8.44 5.24 14.15
C VAL A 82 8.14 5.78 15.55
N ASP A 83 7.35 6.84 15.65
CA ASP A 83 6.94 7.43 16.93
C ASP A 83 6.13 6.46 17.81
N TRP A 84 5.28 5.63 17.19
CA TRP A 84 4.50 4.61 17.88
C TRP A 84 5.34 3.40 18.29
N ASP A 85 6.08 2.81 17.36
CA ASP A 85 6.79 1.53 17.55
C ASP A 85 8.05 1.69 18.41
N CYS A 86 8.86 2.72 18.15
CA CYS A 86 10.14 2.92 18.85
C CYS A 86 10.00 3.72 20.15
N PHE A 87 8.99 4.59 20.24
CA PHE A 87 8.87 5.55 21.36
C PHE A 87 7.56 5.41 22.14
N GLY A 88 6.66 4.52 21.74
CA GLY A 88 5.40 4.27 22.46
C GLY A 88 4.45 5.47 22.49
N LYS A 89 4.59 6.41 21.54
CA LYS A 89 3.75 7.61 21.51
C LYS A 89 2.36 7.27 20.99
N GLU A 90 1.38 8.02 21.49
CA GLU A 90 0.05 8.03 20.88
C GLU A 90 0.10 8.83 19.58
N VAL A 91 -0.20 8.18 18.47
CA VAL A 91 -0.14 8.77 17.12
C VAL A 91 -1.44 8.52 16.36
N ARG A 92 -1.63 9.25 15.26
CA ARG A 92 -2.76 9.01 14.35
C ARG A 92 -2.47 7.79 13.47
N SER A 93 -3.49 6.97 13.29
CA SER A 93 -3.45 5.83 12.39
C SER A 93 -4.85 5.55 11.84
N VAL A 94 -4.93 4.85 10.72
CA VAL A 94 -6.20 4.37 10.16
C VAL A 94 -6.24 2.86 10.27
N GLU A 95 -7.28 2.34 10.90
CA GLU A 95 -7.49 0.90 11.01
C GLU A 95 -8.45 0.40 9.92
N MET A 96 -8.14 -0.75 9.34
CA MET A 96 -8.99 -1.44 8.37
C MET A 96 -8.84 -2.96 8.50
N SER A 97 -9.79 -3.70 7.93
CA SER A 97 -9.66 -5.16 7.83
C SER A 97 -8.57 -5.54 6.83
N PHE A 98 -7.98 -6.72 7.01
CA PHE A 98 -7.03 -7.29 6.05
C PHE A 98 -7.66 -7.48 4.66
N GLU A 99 -8.95 -7.83 4.61
CA GLU A 99 -9.71 -7.96 3.35
C GLU A 99 -9.76 -6.63 2.59
N ASN A 100 -10.05 -5.53 3.28
CA ASN A 100 -10.05 -4.19 2.69
C ASN A 100 -8.64 -3.75 2.29
N TYR A 101 -7.63 -4.15 3.05
CA TYR A 101 -6.23 -3.83 2.76
C TYR A 101 -5.74 -4.49 1.47
N ILE A 102 -6.13 -5.74 1.20
CA ILE A 102 -5.75 -6.45 -0.03
C ILE A 102 -6.66 -6.09 -1.21
N HIS A 103 -7.84 -5.49 -0.97
CA HIS A 103 -8.72 -5.01 -2.02
C HIS A 103 -8.22 -3.67 -2.60
N PRO A 104 -7.83 -3.61 -3.89
CA PRO A 104 -7.18 -2.42 -4.45
C PRO A 104 -7.97 -1.13 -4.30
N ASP A 105 -9.25 -1.15 -4.67
CA ASP A 105 -10.07 0.08 -4.68
C ASP A 105 -10.30 0.63 -3.27
N THR A 106 -10.51 -0.27 -2.30
CA THR A 106 -10.77 0.10 -0.91
C THR A 106 -9.50 0.63 -0.24
N PHE A 107 -8.36 -0.01 -0.49
CA PHE A 107 -7.06 0.48 -0.04
C PHE A 107 -6.78 1.87 -0.62
N LEU A 108 -7.00 2.05 -1.93
CA LEU A 108 -6.79 3.32 -2.63
C LEU A 108 -7.64 4.44 -2.01
N GLU A 109 -8.94 4.21 -1.83
CA GLU A 109 -9.87 5.17 -1.23
C GLU A 109 -9.37 5.64 0.15
N VAL A 110 -8.92 4.70 0.99
CA VAL A 110 -8.38 5.04 2.31
C VAL A 110 -7.09 5.85 2.21
N VAL A 111 -6.17 5.48 1.32
CA VAL A 111 -4.91 6.21 1.15
C VAL A 111 -5.16 7.65 0.65
N LEU A 112 -6.05 7.82 -0.33
CA LEU A 112 -6.40 9.13 -0.86
C LEU A 112 -7.06 10.03 0.18
N THR A 113 -8.01 9.46 0.94
CA THR A 113 -8.82 10.21 1.92
C THR A 113 -7.99 10.62 3.13
N HIS A 114 -7.18 9.71 3.68
CA HIS A 114 -6.54 9.92 4.98
C HIS A 114 -5.09 10.38 4.92
N PHE A 115 -4.37 10.05 3.84
CA PHE A 115 -2.92 10.24 3.80
C PHE A 115 -2.48 11.24 2.73
N LEU A 116 -3.04 11.13 1.52
CA LEU A 116 -2.68 12.01 0.41
C LEU A 116 -3.53 13.27 0.31
N ALA A 117 -4.61 13.36 1.12
CA ALA A 117 -5.57 14.45 1.20
C ALA A 117 -5.61 15.22 -0.13
N VAL A 118 -6.13 14.55 -1.16
CA VAL A 118 -6.30 15.16 -2.47
C VAL A 118 -7.35 16.24 -2.26
N ASN A 119 -6.89 17.47 -1.99
CA ASN A 119 -7.75 18.64 -1.99
C ASN A 119 -8.45 18.65 -3.34
N SER A 120 -9.76 18.41 -3.33
CA SER A 120 -10.66 18.53 -4.48
C SER A 120 -10.64 19.93 -5.12
N GLN A 121 -9.90 20.89 -4.54
CA GLN A 121 -9.71 22.25 -5.07
C GLN A 121 -8.57 22.41 -6.10
N LYS A 122 -7.87 21.35 -6.52
CA LYS A 122 -6.83 21.45 -7.58
C LYS A 122 -7.02 20.49 -8.76
N GLN A 123 -8.26 20.15 -9.10
CA GLN A 123 -8.62 19.73 -10.46
C GLN A 123 -9.18 20.94 -11.22
N ALA A 124 -8.29 21.83 -11.61
CA ALA A 124 -8.57 22.85 -12.62
C ALA A 124 -7.25 23.15 -13.35
N VAL A 125 -7.09 22.57 -14.53
CA VAL A 125 -6.26 23.10 -15.62
C VAL A 125 -7.09 22.95 -16.88
#